data_AF-A0A7C1TWW4-F1
#
_entry.id   AF-A0A7C1TWW4-F1
#
_cell.length_a   1.000
_cell.length_b   1.000
_cell.length_c   1.000
_cell.angle_alpha   90.00
_cell.angle_beta   90.00
_cell.angle_gamma   90.00
#
_symmetry.space_group_name_H-M   'P 1'
#
loop_
_entity.id
_entity.type
_entity.pdbx_description
1 polymer ?
#
loop_
_entity_poly.entity_id
_entity_poly.type
_entity_poly.pdbx_seq_one_letter_code
_entity_poly.pdbx_strand_id
1 'polypeptide(L)'
;MSTVAAAVVFRLVFLGNMELVAWIRFVVKYGLVIGVAFLVLGFTVQFVRGSKRAVQILSSAAGLICVTVLALVVAEFGVRFAYRDVTTTADNESYFSDRWHENVRYNSLGFREREFDTDKSPGTYRIAVIGDSFAYGQGIEEQERFSNLLENWLNEQSADREYEVLNFARPGYETLDEIDVLEKTVLRINPDFVLLQWYINDVQGHESEKYEAGQSLNLVPHRLRRRSALFYLIHEQIARFTSPGTSFDDYQVAEFGDEQSPASVAAKGTLQAFVRACKNRGIAVGIVVFSESYFRETPLDFLADRVLALCEEESIPCVDMRGKLLEYKEGRKLWASRLDPHPSAFANKLTAE
;
A
#
# COMPACT_ATOMS: atom_id res chain seq x y z
N MET A 1 -42.77 5.70 -21.56
CA MET A 1 -41.84 5.42 -20.43
C MET A 1 -41.46 3.92 -20.30
N SER A 2 -41.56 3.08 -21.35
CA SER A 2 -41.56 1.61 -21.18
C SER A 2 -40.62 0.81 -22.11
N THR A 3 -39.62 1.42 -22.74
CA THR A 3 -38.63 0.68 -23.56
C THR A 3 -37.18 0.98 -23.17
N VAL A 4 -36.88 2.20 -22.75
CA VAL A 4 -35.53 2.60 -22.29
C VAL A 4 -35.17 1.96 -20.94
N ALA A 5 -36.11 1.88 -19.99
CA ALA A 5 -35.87 1.24 -18.70
C ALA A 5 -35.62 -0.27 -18.82
N ALA A 6 -36.33 -0.96 -19.72
CA ALA A 6 -36.13 -2.38 -19.97
C ALA A 6 -34.78 -2.66 -20.65
N ALA A 7 -34.34 -1.81 -21.58
CA ALA A 7 -33.04 -1.93 -22.24
C ALA A 7 -31.86 -1.64 -21.29
N VAL A 8 -32.03 -0.70 -20.34
CA VAL A 8 -31.02 -0.39 -19.30
C VAL A 8 -30.92 -1.53 -18.28
N VAL A 9 -32.05 -2.10 -17.84
CA VAL A 9 -32.04 -3.28 -16.95
C VAL A 9 -31.46 -4.49 -17.66
N PHE A 10 -31.77 -4.71 -18.95
CA PHE A 10 -31.21 -5.81 -19.71
C PHE A 10 -29.69 -5.65 -19.93
N ARG A 11 -29.19 -4.44 -20.20
CA ARG A 11 -27.74 -4.18 -20.28
C ARG A 11 -27.02 -4.30 -18.94
N LEU A 12 -27.63 -3.87 -17.83
CA LEU A 12 -27.07 -4.00 -16.47
C LEU A 12 -27.06 -5.45 -15.95
N VAL A 13 -28.04 -6.28 -16.35
CA VAL A 13 -28.18 -7.65 -15.86
C VAL A 13 -27.44 -8.67 -16.73
N PHE A 14 -27.40 -8.50 -18.05
CA PHE A 14 -26.96 -9.57 -18.96
C PHE A 14 -25.60 -9.38 -19.65
N LEU A 15 -25.06 -8.16 -19.75
CA LEU A 15 -23.83 -7.92 -20.54
C LEU A 15 -22.57 -7.55 -19.72
N GLY A 16 -22.69 -7.28 -18.41
CA GLY A 16 -21.55 -6.82 -17.60
C GLY A 16 -21.07 -7.77 -16.49
N ASN A 17 -21.72 -8.91 -16.28
CA ASN A 17 -21.69 -9.55 -14.96
C ASN A 17 -21.09 -10.96 -14.97
N MET A 18 -19.77 -11.05 -15.18
CA MET A 18 -19.01 -12.24 -14.78
C MET A 18 -19.20 -12.55 -13.27
N GLU A 19 -19.47 -11.53 -12.45
CA GLU A 19 -19.78 -11.65 -11.02
C GLU A 19 -21.12 -12.36 -10.77
N LEU A 20 -22.19 -12.09 -11.53
CA LEU A 20 -23.50 -12.74 -11.31
C LEU A 20 -23.45 -14.24 -11.64
N VAL A 21 -22.78 -14.62 -12.74
CA VAL A 21 -22.61 -16.03 -13.11
C VAL A 21 -21.71 -16.75 -12.10
N ALA A 22 -20.68 -16.08 -11.58
CA ALA A 22 -19.86 -16.60 -10.49
C ALA A 22 -20.66 -16.75 -9.19
N TRP A 23 -21.54 -15.79 -8.87
CA TRP A 23 -22.43 -15.83 -7.71
C TRP A 23 -23.45 -16.96 -7.81
N ILE A 24 -24.10 -17.13 -8.96
CA ILE A 24 -25.02 -18.25 -9.23
C ILE A 24 -24.27 -19.58 -9.13
N ARG A 25 -23.07 -19.70 -9.74
CA ARG A 25 -22.25 -20.92 -9.63
C ARG A 25 -21.83 -21.21 -8.20
N PHE A 26 -21.51 -20.17 -7.41
CA PHE A 26 -21.17 -20.30 -6.00
C PHE A 26 -22.38 -20.78 -5.19
N VAL A 27 -23.54 -20.14 -5.33
CA VAL A 27 -24.79 -20.54 -4.66
C VAL A 27 -25.21 -21.94 -5.06
N VAL A 28 -25.10 -22.31 -6.34
CA VAL A 28 -25.43 -23.66 -6.80
C VAL A 28 -24.45 -24.68 -6.22
N LYS A 29 -23.13 -24.42 -6.31
CA LYS A 29 -22.10 -25.36 -5.85
C LYS A 29 -22.17 -25.60 -4.34
N TYR A 30 -22.28 -24.55 -3.54
CA TYR A 30 -22.28 -24.66 -2.09
C TYR A 30 -23.68 -24.89 -1.52
N GLY A 31 -24.73 -24.35 -2.16
CA GLY A 31 -26.12 -24.60 -1.78
C GLY A 31 -26.53 -26.06 -1.97
N LEU A 32 -26.04 -26.74 -3.02
CA LEU A 32 -26.26 -28.17 -3.19
C LEU A 32 -25.57 -28.98 -2.09
N VAL A 33 -24.31 -28.66 -1.75
CA VAL A 33 -23.55 -29.35 -0.70
C VAL A 33 -24.19 -29.14 0.67
N ILE A 34 -24.57 -27.91 1.01
CA ILE A 34 -25.29 -27.58 2.25
C ILE A 34 -26.64 -28.30 2.26
N GLY A 35 -27.39 -28.26 1.17
CA GLY A 35 -28.68 -28.96 1.05
C GLY A 35 -28.57 -30.46 1.27
N VAL A 36 -27.59 -31.12 0.65
CA VAL A 36 -27.32 -32.55 0.83
C VAL A 36 -26.88 -32.84 2.27
N ALA A 37 -26.04 -32.01 2.88
CA ALA A 37 -25.64 -32.18 4.28
C ALA A 37 -26.84 -32.07 5.24
N PHE A 38 -27.75 -31.11 5.00
CA PHE A 38 -28.99 -30.96 5.77
C PHE A 38 -29.95 -32.12 5.56
N LEU A 39 -30.05 -32.67 4.34
CA LEU A 39 -30.86 -33.84 4.05
C LEU A 39 -30.31 -35.11 4.73
N VAL A 40 -29.00 -35.34 4.66
CA VAL A 40 -28.32 -36.48 5.32
C VAL A 40 -28.44 -36.38 6.83
N LEU A 41 -28.21 -35.19 7.40
CA LEU A 41 -28.41 -34.92 8.83
C LEU A 41 -29.86 -35.17 9.23
N GLY A 42 -30.81 -34.67 8.44
CA GLY A 42 -32.25 -34.85 8.65
C GLY A 42 -32.67 -36.31 8.66
N PHE A 43 -32.24 -37.06 7.65
CA PHE A 43 -32.53 -38.49 7.52
C PHE A 43 -31.91 -39.30 8.66
N THR A 44 -30.65 -39.01 9.02
CA THR A 44 -29.94 -39.69 10.11
C THR A 44 -30.61 -39.42 11.46
N VAL A 45 -30.95 -38.16 11.75
CA VAL A 45 -31.64 -37.80 12.98
C VAL A 45 -33.06 -38.38 13.01
N GLN A 46 -33.75 -38.42 11.88
CA GLN A 46 -35.07 -39.04 11.78
C GLN A 46 -35.02 -40.54 12.07
N PHE A 47 -34.02 -41.25 11.52
CA PHE A 47 -33.82 -42.67 11.72
C PHE A 47 -33.47 -43.02 13.18
N VAL A 48 -32.65 -42.20 13.84
CA VAL A 48 -32.16 -42.46 15.21
C VAL A 48 -33.09 -41.91 16.30
N ARG A 49 -33.79 -40.79 16.06
CA ARG A 49 -34.54 -40.05 17.10
C ARG A 49 -36.01 -39.76 16.76
N GLY A 50 -36.49 -40.18 15.59
CA GLY A 50 -37.86 -39.97 15.13
C GLY A 50 -38.09 -38.61 14.43
N SER A 51 -39.12 -38.56 13.58
CA SER A 51 -39.40 -37.44 12.66
C SER A 51 -39.61 -36.08 13.35
N LYS A 52 -40.32 -36.06 14.49
CA LYS A 52 -40.55 -34.81 15.25
C LYS A 52 -39.24 -34.18 15.75
N ARG A 53 -38.31 -35.00 16.25
CA ARG A 53 -36.98 -34.52 16.71
C ARG A 53 -36.08 -34.11 15.56
N ALA A 54 -36.18 -34.76 14.40
CA ALA A 54 -35.45 -34.38 13.20
C ALA A 54 -35.87 -32.99 12.69
N VAL A 55 -37.17 -32.73 12.58
CA VAL A 55 -37.69 -31.42 12.17
C VAL A 55 -37.21 -30.32 13.11
N GLN A 56 -37.27 -30.54 14.42
CA GLN A 56 -36.82 -29.57 15.42
C GLN A 56 -35.31 -29.28 15.32
N ILE A 57 -34.48 -30.32 15.13
CA ILE A 57 -33.02 -30.13 14.99
C ILE A 57 -32.69 -29.38 13.71
N LEU A 58 -33.33 -29.73 12.58
CA LEU A 58 -33.11 -29.04 11.31
C LEU A 58 -33.57 -27.59 11.35
N SER A 59 -34.73 -27.29 11.94
CA SER A 59 -35.22 -25.90 12.08
C SER A 59 -34.31 -25.07 12.98
N SER A 60 -33.80 -25.66 14.07
CA SER A 60 -32.85 -24.97 14.96
C SER A 60 -31.51 -24.73 14.26
N ALA A 61 -31.01 -25.70 13.49
CA ALA A 61 -29.79 -25.54 12.71
C ALA A 61 -29.96 -24.46 11.61
N ALA A 62 -31.08 -24.47 10.89
CA ALA A 62 -31.39 -23.44 9.90
C ALA A 62 -31.53 -22.06 10.54
N GLY A 63 -32.21 -21.96 11.69
CA GLY A 63 -32.31 -20.73 12.47
C GLY A 63 -30.95 -20.22 12.92
N LEU A 64 -30.08 -21.10 13.43
CA LEU A 64 -28.71 -20.75 13.82
C LEU A 64 -27.92 -20.20 12.62
N ILE A 65 -27.96 -20.87 11.46
CA ILE A 65 -27.29 -20.38 10.25
C ILE A 65 -27.81 -19.00 9.85
N CYS A 66 -29.14 -18.80 9.84
CA CYS A 66 -29.72 -17.51 9.47
C CYS A 66 -29.27 -16.39 10.43
N VAL A 67 -29.28 -16.66 11.75
CA VAL A 67 -28.82 -15.71 12.75
C VAL A 67 -27.33 -15.42 12.60
N THR A 68 -26.49 -16.44 12.35
CA THR A 68 -25.06 -16.25 12.11
C THR A 68 -24.79 -15.43 10.86
N VAL A 69 -25.46 -15.72 9.74
CA VAL A 69 -25.31 -14.93 8.49
C VAL A 69 -25.74 -13.49 8.72
N LEU A 70 -26.88 -13.26 9.38
CA LEU A 70 -27.34 -11.91 9.72
C LEU A 70 -26.32 -11.19 10.62
N ALA A 71 -25.79 -11.87 11.63
CA ALA A 71 -24.78 -11.31 12.52
C ALA A 71 -23.49 -10.93 11.76
N LEU A 72 -23.02 -11.78 10.84
CA LEU A 72 -21.85 -11.47 9.99
C LEU A 72 -22.09 -10.27 9.08
N VAL A 73 -23.30 -10.15 8.50
CA VAL A 73 -23.66 -8.98 7.69
C VAL A 73 -23.67 -7.71 8.55
N VAL A 74 -24.33 -7.75 9.71
CA VAL A 74 -24.37 -6.62 10.64
C VAL A 74 -22.95 -6.24 11.11
N ALA A 75 -22.11 -7.23 11.41
CA ALA A 75 -20.72 -7.00 11.80
C ALA A 75 -19.89 -6.39 10.67
N GLU A 76 -20.03 -6.85 9.44
CA GLU A 76 -19.37 -6.28 8.26
C GLU A 76 -19.75 -4.80 8.07
N PHE A 77 -21.05 -4.49 8.09
CA PHE A 77 -21.51 -3.10 7.99
C PHE A 77 -21.07 -2.24 9.18
N GLY A 78 -21.07 -2.81 10.39
CA GLY A 78 -20.57 -2.17 11.59
C GLY A 78 -19.09 -1.81 11.48
N VAL A 79 -18.25 -2.73 11.00
CA VAL A 79 -16.82 -2.50 10.75
C VAL A 79 -16.63 -1.44 9.68
N ARG A 80 -17.32 -1.54 8.53
CA ARG A 80 -17.21 -0.53 7.46
C ARG A 80 -17.57 0.87 7.94
N PHE A 81 -18.58 0.99 8.81
CA PHE A 81 -18.97 2.27 9.39
C PHE A 81 -17.94 2.78 10.39
N ALA A 82 -17.45 1.91 11.29
CA ALA A 82 -16.49 2.28 12.33
C ALA A 82 -15.10 2.64 11.78
N TYR A 83 -14.71 2.04 10.65
CA TYR A 83 -13.44 2.24 9.95
C TYR A 83 -13.59 3.01 8.64
N ARG A 84 -14.65 3.82 8.49
CA ARG A 84 -14.89 4.61 7.28
C ARG A 84 -13.82 5.68 7.02
N ASP A 85 -13.05 6.02 8.05
CA ASP A 85 -11.93 6.96 8.03
C ASP A 85 -10.59 6.31 7.66
N VAL A 86 -10.54 4.97 7.57
CA VAL A 86 -9.35 4.27 7.06
C VAL A 86 -9.32 4.43 5.54
N THR A 87 -8.34 5.20 5.08
CA THR A 87 -8.13 5.47 3.66
C THR A 87 -7.42 4.34 2.95
N THR A 88 -6.53 3.61 3.62
CA THR A 88 -5.64 2.58 3.06
C THR A 88 -5.12 1.65 4.15
N THR A 89 -4.39 0.60 3.77
CA THR A 89 -3.64 -0.31 4.62
C THR A 89 -2.27 -0.62 3.99
N ALA A 90 -1.27 -0.93 4.82
CA ALA A 90 0.11 -1.13 4.36
C ALA A 90 0.31 -2.35 3.43
N ASP A 91 -0.63 -3.30 3.44
CA ASP A 91 -0.53 -4.56 2.69
C ASP A 91 -0.78 -4.42 1.18
N ASN A 92 -1.37 -3.30 0.74
CA ASN A 92 -1.69 -3.01 -0.66
C ASN A 92 -2.52 -4.07 -1.43
N GLU A 93 -3.10 -5.05 -0.71
CA GLU A 93 -3.76 -6.21 -1.31
C GLU A 93 -5.15 -6.52 -0.74
N SER A 94 -5.64 -5.76 0.26
CA SER A 94 -6.90 -6.05 0.95
C SER A 94 -7.97 -4.97 0.77
N TYR A 95 -9.15 -5.18 1.38
CA TYR A 95 -10.35 -4.36 1.24
C TYR A 95 -10.12 -2.84 1.32
N PHE A 96 -9.35 -2.36 2.30
CA PHE A 96 -9.13 -0.93 2.49
C PHE A 96 -8.21 -0.34 1.41
N SER A 97 -7.13 -1.05 1.05
CA SER A 97 -6.27 -0.68 -0.07
C SER A 97 -6.99 -0.74 -1.42
N ASP A 98 -7.80 -1.77 -1.70
CA ASP A 98 -8.57 -1.84 -2.95
C ASP A 98 -9.47 -0.60 -3.11
N ARG A 99 -10.16 -0.22 -2.04
CA ARG A 99 -11.01 0.98 -2.00
C ARG A 99 -10.19 2.26 -2.23
N TRP A 100 -8.99 2.34 -1.67
CA TRP A 100 -8.07 3.44 -1.91
C TRP A 100 -7.76 3.56 -3.41
N HIS A 101 -7.29 2.46 -4.01
CA HIS A 101 -6.85 2.42 -5.40
C HIS A 101 -7.96 2.73 -6.41
N GLU A 102 -9.23 2.42 -6.10
CA GLU A 102 -10.38 2.82 -6.92
C GLU A 102 -10.49 4.34 -7.14
N ASN A 103 -9.94 5.14 -6.22
CA ASN A 103 -10.00 6.61 -6.26
C ASN A 103 -8.69 7.25 -6.75
N VAL A 104 -7.64 6.46 -6.96
CA VAL A 104 -6.36 6.97 -7.45
C VAL A 104 -6.40 7.13 -8.97
N ARG A 105 -5.87 8.26 -9.45
CA ARG A 105 -5.68 8.53 -10.88
C ARG A 105 -4.21 8.40 -11.23
N TYR A 106 -3.96 7.95 -12.46
CA TYR A 106 -2.62 7.83 -13.02
C TYR A 106 -2.57 8.60 -14.33
N ASN A 107 -1.42 9.20 -14.62
CA ASN A 107 -1.15 9.75 -15.95
C ASN A 107 -0.86 8.64 -16.97
N SER A 108 -0.69 9.05 -18.22
CA SER A 108 -0.34 8.20 -19.37
C SER A 108 0.95 7.40 -19.20
N LEU A 109 1.83 7.81 -18.27
CA LEU A 109 3.07 7.12 -17.93
C LEU A 109 2.90 6.13 -16.76
N GLY A 110 1.70 6.03 -16.17
CA GLY A 110 1.39 5.09 -15.10
C GLY A 110 1.77 5.58 -13.69
N PHE A 111 2.07 6.86 -13.52
CA PHE A 111 2.38 7.47 -12.22
C PHE A 111 1.18 8.21 -11.68
N ARG A 112 1.06 8.26 -10.34
CA ARG A 112 0.05 9.09 -9.67
C ARG A 112 0.53 10.55 -9.74
N GLU A 113 0.34 11.14 -10.90
CA GLU A 113 0.76 12.49 -11.22
C GLU A 113 -0.17 13.03 -12.29
N ARG A 114 -0.23 14.35 -12.45
CA ARG A 114 -0.92 14.99 -13.56
C ARG A 114 -0.25 14.64 -14.89
N GLU A 115 -0.97 14.89 -15.98
CA GLU A 115 -0.34 14.95 -17.31
C GLU A 115 0.52 16.21 -17.40
N PHE A 116 1.70 16.08 -17.99
CA PHE A 116 2.65 17.18 -18.15
C PHE A 116 3.33 17.09 -19.52
N ASP A 117 3.89 18.19 -20.01
CA ASP A 117 4.66 18.20 -21.25
C ASP A 117 6.08 17.72 -21.00
N THR A 118 6.53 16.74 -21.78
CA THR A 118 7.92 16.28 -21.74
C THR A 118 8.88 17.38 -22.17
N ASP A 119 8.45 18.26 -23.08
CA ASP A 119 9.21 19.44 -23.45
C ASP A 119 9.06 20.51 -22.36
N LYS A 120 10.17 20.76 -21.65
CA LYS A 120 10.20 21.72 -20.56
C LYS A 120 10.00 23.14 -21.08
N SER A 121 9.02 23.85 -20.52
CA SER A 121 8.75 25.24 -20.88
C SER A 121 9.93 26.17 -20.53
N PRO A 122 10.19 27.23 -21.32
CA PRO A 122 11.24 28.21 -20.99
C PRO A 122 10.99 28.87 -19.64
N GLY A 123 12.03 28.94 -18.79
CA GLY A 123 11.93 29.55 -17.45
C GLY A 123 11.43 28.59 -16.36
N THR A 124 11.12 27.34 -16.70
CA THR A 124 10.74 26.30 -15.74
C THR A 124 11.98 25.59 -15.16
N TYR A 125 12.01 25.44 -13.84
CA TYR A 125 12.94 24.59 -13.11
C TYR A 125 12.22 23.30 -12.69
N ARG A 126 12.61 22.17 -13.30
CA ARG A 126 11.93 20.89 -13.17
C ARG A 126 12.61 19.99 -12.15
N ILE A 127 11.87 19.58 -11.13
CA ILE A 127 12.28 18.67 -10.07
C ILE A 127 11.54 17.35 -10.28
N ALA A 128 12.28 16.25 -10.44
CA ALA A 128 11.70 14.92 -10.48
C ALA A 128 11.86 14.26 -9.10
N VAL A 129 10.74 13.85 -8.51
CA VAL A 129 10.72 13.06 -7.26
C VAL A 129 10.63 11.59 -7.63
N ILE A 130 11.58 10.79 -7.16
CA ILE A 130 11.59 9.32 -7.31
C ILE A 130 11.56 8.71 -5.91
N GLY A 131 10.85 7.60 -5.72
CA GLY A 131 10.70 6.98 -4.41
C GLY A 131 9.70 5.83 -4.41
N ASP A 132 9.28 5.44 -3.22
CA ASP A 132 8.38 4.33 -2.97
C ASP A 132 6.97 4.78 -2.55
N SER A 133 6.27 3.99 -1.72
CA SER A 133 4.95 4.32 -1.17
C SER A 133 4.93 5.62 -0.35
N PHE A 134 6.05 6.05 0.22
CA PHE A 134 6.19 7.27 1.00
C PHE A 134 6.09 8.51 0.10
N ALA A 135 6.92 8.59 -0.94
CA ALA A 135 6.82 9.65 -1.94
C ALA A 135 5.54 9.56 -2.77
N TYR A 136 5.03 8.35 -3.03
CA TYR A 136 3.75 8.14 -3.71
C TYR A 136 2.56 8.79 -2.98
N GLY A 137 2.68 8.98 -1.66
CA GLY A 137 1.62 9.51 -0.81
C GLY A 137 0.53 8.48 -0.53
N GLN A 138 0.92 7.26 -0.18
CA GLN A 138 -0.02 6.19 0.12
C GLN A 138 -1.00 6.62 1.24
N GLY A 139 -2.30 6.60 0.92
CA GLY A 139 -3.36 6.91 1.88
C GLY A 139 -3.73 8.36 2.08
N ILE A 140 -3.07 9.28 1.40
CA ILE A 140 -3.33 10.73 1.48
C ILE A 140 -3.69 11.29 0.12
N GLU A 141 -4.40 12.41 0.07
CA GLU A 141 -4.81 13.03 -1.18
C GLU A 141 -3.59 13.55 -1.97
N GLU A 142 -3.73 13.69 -3.30
CA GLU A 142 -2.60 14.04 -4.18
C GLU A 142 -1.97 15.38 -3.80
N GLN A 143 -2.80 16.39 -3.52
CA GLN A 143 -2.37 17.72 -3.09
C GLN A 143 -1.71 17.77 -1.70
N GLU A 144 -1.82 16.70 -0.91
CA GLU A 144 -1.23 16.62 0.43
C GLU A 144 0.17 16.00 0.42
N ARG A 145 0.62 15.47 -0.73
CA ARG A 145 1.95 14.88 -0.89
C ARG A 145 3.03 15.94 -0.80
N PHE A 146 4.17 15.59 -0.22
CA PHE A 146 5.26 16.56 -0.06
C PHE A 146 5.74 17.14 -1.40
N SER A 147 5.67 16.37 -2.48
CA SER A 147 6.03 16.83 -3.83
C SER A 147 5.11 17.95 -4.34
N ASN A 148 3.79 17.79 -4.20
CA ASN A 148 2.82 18.81 -4.57
C ASN A 148 2.89 20.03 -3.64
N LEU A 149 3.09 19.82 -2.34
CA LEU A 149 3.28 20.90 -1.38
C LEU A 149 4.58 21.69 -1.66
N LEU A 150 5.66 21.00 -2.02
CA LEU A 150 6.94 21.61 -2.40
C LEU A 150 6.80 22.46 -3.67
N GLU A 151 6.08 21.98 -4.69
CA GLU A 151 5.79 22.76 -5.90
C GLU A 151 5.09 24.09 -5.56
N ASN A 152 4.02 24.01 -4.76
CA ASN A 152 3.27 25.19 -4.35
C ASN A 152 4.15 26.16 -3.57
N TRP A 153 4.90 25.65 -2.58
CA TRP A 153 5.78 26.48 -1.76
C TRP A 153 6.86 27.18 -2.60
N LEU A 154 7.54 26.46 -3.49
CA LEU A 154 8.57 27.04 -4.36
C LEU A 154 8.03 28.12 -5.29
N ASN A 155 6.85 27.91 -5.87
CA ASN A 155 6.19 28.90 -6.73
C ASN A 155 5.67 30.11 -5.95
N GLU A 156 5.21 29.94 -4.71
CA GLU A 156 4.83 31.06 -3.85
C GLU A 156 6.02 31.95 -3.47
N GLN A 157 7.23 31.37 -3.35
CA GLN A 157 8.45 32.11 -3.03
C GLN A 157 9.15 32.70 -4.27
N SER A 158 8.77 32.32 -5.49
CA SER A 158 9.47 32.72 -6.70
C SER A 158 8.69 33.74 -7.52
N ALA A 159 9.34 34.83 -7.91
CA ALA A 159 8.82 35.80 -8.87
C ALA A 159 9.39 35.62 -10.29
N ASP A 160 10.51 34.91 -10.43
CA ASP A 160 11.37 34.95 -11.62
C ASP A 160 11.43 33.61 -12.37
N ARG A 161 10.91 32.52 -11.80
CA ARG A 161 10.87 31.21 -12.42
C ARG A 161 9.65 30.42 -11.96
N GLU A 162 9.24 29.49 -12.81
CA GLU A 162 8.23 28.50 -12.48
C GLU A 162 8.93 27.23 -12.00
N TYR A 163 8.44 26.64 -10.92
CA TYR A 163 8.88 25.34 -10.45
C TYR A 163 7.87 24.29 -10.84
N GLU A 164 8.36 23.18 -11.39
CA GLU A 164 7.55 22.02 -11.71
C GLU A 164 8.11 20.81 -10.96
N VAL A 165 7.35 20.29 -10.01
CA VAL A 165 7.69 19.10 -9.22
C VAL A 165 6.81 17.95 -9.68
N LEU A 166 7.44 16.94 -10.27
CA LEU A 166 6.77 15.79 -10.87
C LEU A 166 7.12 14.52 -10.10
N ASN A 167 6.11 13.78 -9.67
CA ASN A 167 6.28 12.61 -8.81
C ASN A 167 6.21 11.29 -9.58
N PHE A 168 7.31 10.55 -9.56
CA PHE A 168 7.49 9.26 -10.24
C PHE A 168 7.61 8.08 -9.26
N ALA A 169 7.18 8.28 -8.01
CA ALA A 169 7.23 7.24 -6.99
C ALA A 169 6.14 6.18 -7.20
N ARG A 170 6.41 4.93 -6.81
CA ARG A 170 5.41 3.85 -6.79
C ARG A 170 5.56 2.94 -5.57
N PRO A 171 4.45 2.43 -5.01
CA PRO A 171 4.52 1.54 -3.86
C PRO A 171 5.35 0.29 -4.14
N GLY A 172 6.22 -0.05 -3.18
CA GLY A 172 7.08 -1.24 -3.23
C GLY A 172 8.31 -1.11 -4.12
N TYR A 173 8.60 0.08 -4.66
CA TYR A 173 9.86 0.32 -5.34
C TYR A 173 11.04 0.27 -4.37
N GLU A 174 12.16 -0.21 -4.87
CA GLU A 174 13.46 -0.20 -4.21
C GLU A 174 14.47 0.54 -5.12
N THR A 175 15.69 0.81 -4.63
CA THR A 175 16.67 1.61 -5.39
C THR A 175 16.92 1.10 -6.82
N LEU A 176 16.80 -0.21 -7.08
CA LEU A 176 16.92 -0.77 -8.43
C LEU A 176 15.76 -0.34 -9.35
N ASP A 177 14.52 -0.37 -8.86
CA ASP A 177 13.35 0.13 -9.60
C ASP A 177 13.46 1.63 -9.88
N GLU A 178 14.00 2.37 -8.91
CA GLU A 178 14.15 3.82 -8.99
C GLU A 178 15.21 4.23 -10.03
N ILE A 179 16.30 3.47 -10.16
CA ILE A 179 17.26 3.61 -11.27
C ILE A 179 16.55 3.35 -12.59
N ASP A 180 15.71 2.32 -12.66
CA ASP A 180 14.96 1.98 -13.86
C ASP A 180 13.99 3.11 -14.27
N VAL A 181 13.28 3.71 -13.31
CA VAL A 181 12.43 4.89 -13.51
C VAL A 181 13.26 6.09 -13.95
N LEU A 182 14.40 6.31 -13.32
CA LEU A 182 15.33 7.38 -13.67
C LEU A 182 15.71 7.26 -15.15
N GLU A 183 16.23 6.11 -15.55
CA GLU A 183 16.79 5.89 -16.88
C GLU A 183 15.73 5.85 -17.99
N LYS A 184 14.60 5.18 -17.74
CA LYS A 184 13.57 4.93 -18.76
C LYS A 184 12.58 6.09 -18.89
N THR A 185 12.39 6.88 -17.83
CA THR A 185 11.34 7.91 -17.78
C THR A 185 11.92 9.28 -17.45
N VAL A 186 12.50 9.46 -16.27
CA VAL A 186 12.83 10.79 -15.75
C VAL A 186 13.92 11.49 -16.56
N LEU A 187 14.90 10.77 -17.11
CA LEU A 187 15.90 11.42 -17.96
C LEU A 187 15.33 11.98 -19.28
N ARG A 188 14.15 11.54 -19.72
CA ARG A 188 13.52 12.01 -20.96
C ARG A 188 12.77 13.33 -20.80
N ILE A 189 12.54 13.77 -19.57
CA ILE A 189 11.78 14.99 -19.29
C ILE A 189 12.70 16.18 -18.95
N ASN A 190 14.02 16.02 -19.12
CA ASN A 190 15.02 17.07 -18.89
C ASN A 190 14.92 17.74 -17.49
N PRO A 191 14.95 16.98 -16.39
CA PRO A 191 14.90 17.54 -15.04
C PRO A 191 16.17 18.33 -14.73
N ASP A 192 16.04 19.38 -13.94
CA ASP A 192 17.17 20.15 -13.39
C ASP A 192 17.65 19.57 -12.05
N PHE A 193 16.76 18.90 -11.34
CA PHE A 193 17.02 18.26 -10.06
C PHE A 193 16.28 16.93 -9.93
N VAL A 194 16.91 15.94 -9.31
CA VAL A 194 16.28 14.69 -8.91
C VAL A 194 16.29 14.60 -7.38
N LEU A 195 15.10 14.50 -6.79
CA LEU A 195 14.93 14.24 -5.36
C LEU A 195 14.58 12.77 -5.17
N LEU A 196 15.48 12.01 -4.58
CA LEU A 196 15.20 10.64 -4.18
C LEU A 196 14.59 10.63 -2.77
N GLN A 197 13.44 10.00 -2.60
CA GLN A 197 12.98 9.60 -1.28
C GLN A 197 13.46 8.19 -1.00
N TRP A 198 14.22 8.03 0.08
CA TRP A 198 14.80 6.76 0.47
C TRP A 198 14.11 6.21 1.72
N TYR A 199 13.87 4.90 1.78
CA TYR A 199 13.39 4.19 2.96
C TYR A 199 14.08 2.82 3.12
N ILE A 200 13.77 2.10 4.20
CA ILE A 200 14.52 0.89 4.59
C ILE A 200 14.33 -0.30 3.63
N ASN A 201 13.28 -0.33 2.80
CA ASN A 201 13.10 -1.34 1.75
C ASN A 201 14.12 -1.19 0.63
N ASP A 202 14.59 0.03 0.37
CA ASP A 202 15.49 0.37 -0.73
C ASP A 202 16.82 -0.38 -0.72
N VAL A 203 17.22 -0.94 0.43
CA VAL A 203 18.45 -1.74 0.58
C VAL A 203 18.34 -3.16 0.05
N GLN A 204 17.11 -3.69 -0.10
CA GLN A 204 16.91 -5.12 -0.37
C GLN A 204 17.39 -5.52 -1.76
N GLY A 205 17.10 -4.71 -2.78
CA GLY A 205 17.20 -5.17 -4.16
C GLY A 205 16.24 -6.35 -4.41
N HIS A 206 15.95 -6.66 -5.68
CA HIS A 206 14.98 -7.72 -6.05
C HIS A 206 15.29 -9.16 -5.53
N GLU A 207 16.24 -9.34 -4.61
CA GLU A 207 16.43 -10.54 -3.81
C GLU A 207 15.44 -10.67 -2.63
N SER A 208 14.42 -9.81 -2.54
CA SER A 208 13.33 -9.87 -1.55
C SER A 208 12.57 -11.21 -1.54
N GLU A 209 12.73 -12.08 -2.56
CA GLU A 209 12.32 -13.49 -2.49
C GLU A 209 12.93 -14.25 -1.29
N LYS A 210 14.02 -13.76 -0.69
CA LYS A 210 14.64 -14.33 0.52
C LYS A 210 13.90 -13.97 1.81
N TYR A 211 13.13 -12.88 1.83
CA TYR A 211 12.23 -12.58 2.94
C TYR A 211 10.95 -13.41 2.76
N GLU A 212 11.00 -14.67 3.20
CA GLU A 212 9.77 -15.38 3.53
C GLU A 212 9.19 -14.73 4.78
N ALA A 213 8.48 -13.61 4.59
CA ALA A 213 7.73 -12.90 5.62
C ALA A 213 7.05 -13.94 6.48
N GLY A 214 7.53 -14.08 7.74
CA GLY A 214 7.33 -15.28 8.55
C GLY A 214 5.92 -15.79 8.37
N GLN A 215 5.77 -16.91 7.64
CA GLN A 215 4.51 -17.27 6.99
C GLN A 215 3.39 -17.23 8.02
N SER A 216 2.65 -16.12 8.05
CA SER A 216 1.47 -16.03 8.91
C SER A 216 0.54 -17.12 8.42
N LEU A 217 -0.05 -17.89 9.33
CA LEU A 217 -1.04 -18.88 8.95
C LEU A 217 -2.18 -18.11 8.26
N ASN A 218 -2.21 -18.22 6.92
CA ASN A 218 -3.23 -17.62 6.07
C ASN A 218 -4.58 -18.35 6.26
N LEU A 219 -5.14 -18.25 7.46
CA LEU A 219 -6.40 -18.88 7.84
C LEU A 219 -7.61 -18.22 7.15
N VAL A 220 -7.45 -16.96 6.72
CA VAL A 220 -8.47 -16.21 6.00
C VAL A 220 -8.07 -16.12 4.51
N PRO A 221 -8.84 -16.74 3.61
CA PRO A 221 -8.58 -16.66 2.17
C PRO A 221 -8.48 -15.21 1.68
N HIS A 222 -7.46 -14.93 0.87
CA HIS A 222 -7.21 -13.61 0.28
C HIS A 222 -8.46 -12.98 -0.37
N ARG A 223 -9.30 -13.78 -1.06
CA ARG A 223 -10.56 -13.31 -1.64
C ARG A 223 -11.55 -12.73 -0.62
N LEU A 224 -11.57 -13.25 0.61
CA LEU A 224 -12.41 -12.71 1.68
C LEU A 224 -11.80 -11.42 2.24
N ARG A 225 -10.47 -11.36 2.41
CA ARG A 225 -9.74 -10.15 2.87
C ARG A 225 -9.93 -8.96 1.93
N ARG A 226 -9.99 -9.21 0.62
CA ARG A 226 -10.28 -8.20 -0.41
C ARG A 226 -11.72 -7.70 -0.41
N ARG A 227 -12.68 -8.56 -0.10
CA ARG A 227 -14.11 -8.23 -0.23
C ARG A 227 -14.81 -7.84 1.08
N SER A 228 -14.16 -8.05 2.22
CA SER A 228 -14.74 -7.82 3.55
C SER A 228 -13.76 -7.15 4.51
N ALA A 229 -14.20 -6.01 5.06
CA ALA A 229 -13.46 -5.29 6.09
C ALA A 229 -13.38 -6.10 7.39
N LEU A 230 -14.44 -6.86 7.73
CA LEU A 230 -14.44 -7.76 8.88
C LEU A 230 -13.40 -8.86 8.75
N PHE A 231 -13.36 -9.55 7.60
CA PHE A 231 -12.40 -10.64 7.39
C PHE A 231 -10.97 -10.13 7.26
N TYR A 232 -10.75 -8.92 6.75
CA TYR A 232 -9.46 -8.23 6.86
C TYR A 232 -9.04 -8.05 8.33
N LEU A 233 -9.89 -7.47 9.18
CA LEU A 233 -9.53 -7.26 10.59
C LEU A 233 -9.31 -8.58 11.34
N ILE A 234 -10.10 -9.61 11.05
CA ILE A 234 -9.90 -10.96 11.61
C ILE A 234 -8.53 -11.50 11.18
N HIS A 235 -8.17 -11.36 9.90
CA HIS A 235 -6.85 -11.74 9.41
C HIS A 235 -5.74 -11.01 10.16
N GLU A 236 -5.83 -9.69 10.29
CA GLU A 236 -4.84 -8.89 11.02
C GLU A 236 -4.67 -9.33 12.48
N GLN A 237 -5.76 -9.67 13.17
CA GLN A 237 -5.68 -10.21 14.53
C GLN A 237 -5.00 -11.58 14.54
N ILE A 238 -5.39 -12.49 13.64
CA ILE A 238 -4.80 -13.83 13.56
C ILE A 238 -3.30 -13.73 13.25
N ALA A 239 -2.92 -12.97 12.22
CA ALA A 239 -1.54 -12.81 11.79
C ALA A 239 -0.64 -12.37 12.95
N ARG A 240 -1.08 -11.39 13.76
CA ARG A 240 -0.36 -10.94 14.97
C ARG A 240 -0.08 -12.03 16.00
N PHE A 241 -0.96 -13.03 16.11
CA PHE A 241 -0.76 -14.16 17.05
C PHE A 241 -0.05 -15.35 16.42
N THR A 242 -0.11 -15.50 15.10
CA THR A 242 0.35 -16.71 14.41
C THR A 242 1.67 -16.57 13.67
N SER A 243 2.23 -15.37 13.52
CA SER A 243 3.52 -15.16 12.84
C SER A 243 4.68 -15.56 13.77
N PRO A 244 5.25 -16.77 13.66
CA PRO A 244 6.30 -17.26 14.55
C PRO A 244 7.69 -17.07 13.91
N GLY A 245 7.76 -16.40 12.76
CA GLY A 245 8.96 -16.27 11.95
C GLY A 245 9.77 -15.01 12.28
N THR A 246 10.93 -14.93 11.63
CA THR A 246 11.84 -13.79 11.66
C THR A 246 11.07 -12.51 11.32
N SER A 247 11.08 -11.53 12.23
CA SER A 247 10.45 -10.24 11.94
C SER A 247 11.20 -9.54 10.80
N PHE A 248 10.56 -8.57 10.16
CA PHE A 248 11.22 -7.76 9.13
C PHE A 248 12.51 -7.11 9.68
N ASP A 249 12.48 -6.66 10.93
CA ASP A 249 13.65 -6.09 11.61
C ASP A 249 14.76 -7.12 11.79
N ASP A 250 14.44 -8.34 12.23
CA ASP A 250 15.44 -9.39 12.42
C ASP A 250 16.09 -9.78 11.08
N TYR A 251 15.31 -9.82 9.99
CA TYR A 251 15.83 -10.07 8.65
C TYR A 251 16.79 -8.97 8.21
N GLN A 252 16.36 -7.70 8.33
CA GLN A 252 17.17 -6.55 7.93
C GLN A 252 18.46 -6.45 8.76
N VAL A 253 18.40 -6.72 10.07
CA VAL A 253 19.58 -6.77 10.94
C VAL A 253 20.50 -7.93 10.56
N ALA A 254 19.96 -9.11 10.25
CA ALA A 254 20.77 -10.26 9.88
C ALA A 254 21.48 -10.08 8.54
N GLU A 255 20.80 -9.53 7.54
CA GLU A 255 21.32 -9.39 6.17
C GLU A 255 22.21 -8.14 6.02
N PHE A 256 21.79 -7.01 6.61
CA PHE A 256 22.43 -5.71 6.43
C PHE A 256 23.15 -5.21 7.68
N GLY A 257 23.09 -5.90 8.82
CA GLY A 257 23.73 -5.45 10.06
C GLY A 257 25.24 -5.29 9.94
N ASP A 258 25.92 -6.17 9.20
CA ASP A 258 27.33 -6.01 8.85
C ASP A 258 27.47 -5.14 7.60
N GLU A 259 28.16 -4.00 7.71
CA GLU A 259 28.40 -3.07 6.60
C GLU A 259 29.24 -3.71 5.47
N GLN A 260 30.06 -4.70 5.80
CA GLN A 260 30.90 -5.42 4.85
C GLN A 260 30.21 -6.66 4.27
N SER A 261 28.95 -6.95 4.66
CA SER A 261 28.20 -8.04 4.06
C SER A 261 28.03 -7.80 2.56
N PRO A 262 27.96 -8.86 1.72
CA PRO A 262 27.70 -8.71 0.30
C PRO A 262 26.43 -7.89 0.01
N ALA A 263 25.39 -8.04 0.83
CA ALA A 263 24.13 -7.32 0.71
C ALA A 263 24.29 -5.82 1.03
N SER A 264 24.96 -5.46 2.14
CA SER A 264 25.24 -4.07 2.49
C SER A 264 26.10 -3.37 1.43
N VAL A 265 27.13 -4.06 0.91
CA VAL A 265 27.99 -3.53 -0.16
C VAL A 265 27.20 -3.33 -1.46
N ALA A 266 26.31 -4.27 -1.80
CA ALA A 266 25.43 -4.16 -2.97
C ALA A 266 24.42 -3.01 -2.83
N ALA A 267 23.80 -2.85 -1.65
CA ALA A 267 22.88 -1.75 -1.34
C ALA A 267 23.58 -0.39 -1.49
N LYS A 268 24.75 -0.21 -0.85
CA LYS A 268 25.57 1.00 -1.00
C LYS A 268 25.92 1.24 -2.48
N GLY A 269 26.41 0.21 -3.18
CA GLY A 269 26.78 0.29 -4.59
C GLY A 269 25.63 0.69 -5.52
N THR A 270 24.41 0.26 -5.20
CA THR A 270 23.17 0.57 -5.94
C THR A 270 22.77 2.03 -5.74
N LEU A 271 22.75 2.51 -4.50
CA LEU A 271 22.48 3.93 -4.23
C LEU A 271 23.52 4.85 -4.88
N GLN A 272 24.80 4.47 -4.85
CA GLN A 272 25.83 5.19 -5.58
C GLN A 272 25.62 5.14 -7.11
N ALA A 273 25.07 4.05 -7.65
CA ALA A 273 24.75 3.95 -9.07
C ALA A 273 23.64 4.93 -9.46
N PHE A 274 22.60 5.08 -8.64
CA PHE A 274 21.56 6.10 -8.83
C PHE A 274 22.15 7.52 -8.86
N VAL A 275 22.98 7.85 -7.87
CA VAL A 275 23.65 9.16 -7.77
C VAL A 275 24.55 9.40 -8.98
N ARG A 276 25.37 8.42 -9.39
CA ARG A 276 26.21 8.50 -10.58
C ARG A 276 25.40 8.69 -11.85
N ALA A 277 24.24 8.03 -11.99
CA ALA A 277 23.39 8.15 -13.17
C ALA A 277 22.88 9.59 -13.37
N CYS A 278 22.61 10.32 -12.28
CA CYS A 278 22.29 11.74 -12.28
C CYS A 278 23.52 12.61 -12.59
N LYS A 279 24.60 12.45 -11.80
CA LYS A 279 25.83 13.27 -11.90
C LYS A 279 26.48 13.17 -13.29
N ASN A 280 26.51 11.98 -13.91
CA ASN A 280 27.06 11.77 -15.25
C ASN A 280 26.34 12.55 -16.36
N ARG A 281 25.12 13.04 -16.08
CA ARG A 281 24.31 13.86 -16.99
C ARG A 281 24.25 15.31 -16.56
N GLY A 282 25.03 15.70 -15.55
CA GLY A 282 25.03 17.06 -15.01
C GLY A 282 23.75 17.43 -14.25
N ILE A 283 22.96 16.45 -13.82
CA ILE A 283 21.71 16.67 -13.08
C ILE A 283 22.03 16.68 -11.59
N ALA A 284 21.59 17.72 -10.88
CA ALA A 284 21.73 17.80 -9.44
C ALA A 284 20.82 16.75 -8.76
N VAL A 285 21.30 16.16 -7.66
CA VAL A 285 20.57 15.13 -6.93
C VAL A 285 20.61 15.42 -5.43
N GLY A 286 19.50 15.17 -4.75
CA GLY A 286 19.43 15.16 -3.29
C GLY A 286 18.57 14.00 -2.80
N ILE A 287 18.67 13.70 -1.50
CA ILE A 287 17.97 12.56 -0.89
C ILE A 287 17.20 13.02 0.35
N VAL A 288 15.92 12.65 0.45
CA VAL A 288 15.14 12.74 1.68
C VAL A 288 15.06 11.36 2.32
N VAL A 289 15.60 11.24 3.53
CA VAL A 289 15.76 9.96 4.23
C VAL A 289 14.64 9.82 5.25
N PHE A 290 13.78 8.82 5.03
CA PHE A 290 12.78 8.40 6.02
C PHE A 290 13.30 7.24 6.86
N SER A 291 12.86 7.18 8.12
CA SER A 291 13.12 6.07 9.04
C SER A 291 11.82 5.55 9.62
N GLU A 292 11.81 4.25 9.89
CA GLU A 292 10.71 3.55 10.55
C GLU A 292 10.54 4.00 12.01
N SER A 293 11.59 4.60 12.61
CA SER A 293 11.58 5.09 14.01
C SER A 293 10.53 6.17 14.29
N TYR A 294 9.94 6.78 13.25
CA TYR A 294 8.79 7.70 13.39
C TYR A 294 7.49 6.99 13.80
N PHE A 295 7.34 5.73 13.41
CA PHE A 295 6.08 5.00 13.50
C PHE A 295 6.09 3.92 14.58
N ARG A 296 7.27 3.39 14.91
CA ARG A 296 7.47 2.38 15.95
C ARG A 296 8.91 2.32 16.44
N GLU A 297 9.12 1.63 17.56
CA GLU A 297 10.45 1.25 18.00
C GLU A 297 11.04 0.21 17.02
N THR A 298 12.31 0.40 16.64
CA THR A 298 12.98 -0.45 15.65
C THR A 298 14.51 -0.35 15.82
N PRO A 299 15.28 -1.42 15.57
CA PRO A 299 16.74 -1.37 15.55
C PRO A 299 17.30 -0.87 14.22
N LEU A 300 16.46 -0.49 13.24
CA LEU A 300 16.88 -0.27 11.85
C LEU A 300 17.42 1.12 11.51
N ASP A 301 17.52 2.03 12.48
CA ASP A 301 18.05 3.39 12.26
C ASP A 301 19.48 3.40 11.68
N PHE A 302 20.26 2.33 11.89
CA PHE A 302 21.60 2.20 11.32
C PHE A 302 21.60 2.23 9.77
N LEU A 303 20.50 1.82 9.12
CA LEU A 303 20.38 1.87 7.66
C LEU A 303 20.28 3.33 7.19
N ALA A 304 19.45 4.14 7.86
CA ALA A 304 19.35 5.58 7.60
C ALA A 304 20.68 6.30 7.87
N ASP A 305 21.37 5.94 8.97
CA ASP A 305 22.68 6.51 9.30
C ASP A 305 23.73 6.25 8.21
N ARG A 306 23.72 5.06 7.59
CA ARG A 306 24.63 4.73 6.48
C ARG A 306 24.34 5.54 5.22
N VAL A 307 23.07 5.80 4.92
CA VAL A 307 22.70 6.67 3.79
C VAL A 307 23.17 8.10 4.05
N LEU A 308 22.97 8.62 5.26
CA LEU A 308 23.44 9.95 5.64
C LEU A 308 24.96 10.06 5.59
N ALA A 309 25.69 9.03 6.05
CA ALA A 309 27.14 8.98 5.93
C ALA A 309 27.61 8.97 4.46
N LEU A 310 26.92 8.24 3.58
CA LEU A 310 27.18 8.27 2.14
C LEU A 310 26.90 9.66 1.54
N CYS A 311 25.83 10.33 1.99
CA CYS A 311 25.53 11.69 1.57
C CYS A 311 26.67 12.65 1.90
N GLU A 312 27.22 12.57 3.11
CA GLU A 312 28.37 13.37 3.52
C GLU A 312 29.62 13.02 2.68
N GLU A 313 29.92 11.72 2.52
CA GLU A 313 31.04 11.21 1.73
C GLU A 313 31.02 11.73 0.28
N GLU A 314 29.85 11.73 -0.35
CA GLU A 314 29.67 12.11 -1.76
C GLU A 314 29.17 13.55 -1.97
N SER A 315 29.10 14.35 -0.91
CA SER A 315 28.61 15.73 -0.91
C SER A 315 27.22 15.85 -1.56
N ILE A 316 26.31 14.94 -1.22
CA ILE A 316 24.92 14.93 -1.68
C ILE A 316 24.09 15.71 -0.65
N PRO A 317 23.30 16.71 -1.06
CA PRO A 317 22.32 17.34 -0.18
C PRO A 317 21.31 16.31 0.33
N CYS A 318 21.27 16.09 1.64
CA CYS A 318 20.37 15.13 2.26
C CYS A 318 19.59 15.73 3.45
N VAL A 319 18.35 15.30 3.60
CA VAL A 319 17.46 15.70 4.69
C VAL A 319 17.14 14.47 5.53
N ASP A 320 17.59 14.46 6.79
CA ASP A 320 17.20 13.45 7.78
C ASP A 320 15.85 13.83 8.40
N MET A 321 14.79 13.08 8.05
CA MET A 321 13.46 13.36 8.58
C MET A 321 13.32 13.05 10.08
N ARG A 322 14.29 12.36 10.71
CA ARG A 322 14.29 12.13 12.18
C ARG A 322 14.33 13.43 12.95
N GLY A 323 15.10 14.41 12.49
CA GLY A 323 15.19 15.72 13.13
C GLY A 323 13.85 16.48 13.18
N LYS A 324 12.91 16.18 12.28
CA LYS A 324 11.61 16.87 12.20
C LYS A 324 10.44 16.03 12.71
N LEU A 325 10.44 14.72 12.43
CA LEU A 325 9.27 13.88 12.67
C LEU A 325 9.25 13.23 14.05
N LEU A 326 10.41 12.95 14.67
CA LEU A 326 10.45 12.23 15.96
C LEU A 326 9.77 12.98 17.10
N GLU A 327 9.69 14.31 17.06
CA GLU A 327 8.94 15.12 18.03
C GLU A 327 7.45 14.74 18.05
N TYR A 328 6.92 14.25 16.93
CA TYR A 328 5.51 13.90 16.74
C TYR A 328 5.26 12.39 16.74
N LYS A 329 6.24 11.57 17.15
CA LYS A 329 6.11 10.10 17.18
C LYS A 329 4.97 9.63 18.08
N GLU A 330 4.63 10.42 19.10
CA GLU A 330 3.59 10.07 20.05
C GLU A 330 2.19 10.17 19.41
N GLY A 331 1.53 9.02 19.32
CA GLY A 331 0.19 8.88 18.75
C GLY A 331 0.20 8.51 17.26
N ARG A 332 -0.89 8.84 16.56
CA ARG A 332 -1.10 8.47 15.14
C ARG A 332 -1.11 9.68 14.22
N LYS A 333 -0.50 10.80 14.63
CA LYS A 333 -0.47 12.04 13.84
C LYS A 333 0.39 11.89 12.58
N LEU A 334 1.42 11.06 12.65
CA LEU A 334 2.30 10.76 11.52
C LEU A 334 1.73 9.68 10.59
N TRP A 335 0.66 8.99 10.97
CA TRP A 335 0.09 7.86 10.23
C TRP A 335 -0.98 8.33 9.26
N ALA A 336 -0.93 7.85 8.02
CA ALA A 336 -1.91 8.13 6.97
C ALA A 336 -3.32 7.73 7.41
N SER A 337 -3.43 6.61 8.14
CA SER A 337 -4.69 6.20 8.74
C SER A 337 -4.48 5.40 10.03
N ARG A 338 -5.57 5.04 10.70
CA ARG A 338 -5.52 4.23 11.94
C ARG A 338 -4.90 2.85 11.76
N LEU A 339 -4.89 2.33 10.53
CA LEU A 339 -4.39 1.00 10.16
C LEU A 339 -3.23 1.08 9.16
N ASP A 340 -2.74 2.29 8.87
CA ASP A 340 -1.66 2.48 7.91
C ASP A 340 -0.59 3.43 8.47
N PRO A 341 0.61 2.92 8.82
CA PRO A 341 1.71 3.73 9.32
C PRO A 341 2.44 4.54 8.23
N HIS A 342 2.01 4.55 6.97
CA HIS A 342 2.58 5.45 5.96
C HIS A 342 2.49 6.93 6.39
N PRO A 343 3.35 7.83 5.87
CA PRO A 343 3.33 9.24 6.23
C PRO A 343 1.98 9.92 5.97
N SER A 344 1.43 10.56 7.02
CA SER A 344 0.20 11.35 6.92
C SER A 344 0.38 12.63 6.11
N ALA A 345 -0.73 13.32 5.82
CA ALA A 345 -0.71 14.67 5.25
C ALA A 345 0.11 15.65 6.12
N PHE A 346 0.07 15.47 7.44
CA PHE A 346 0.88 16.28 8.36
C PHE A 346 2.37 15.96 8.25
N ALA A 347 2.74 14.68 8.15
CA ALA A 347 4.14 14.28 7.95
C ALA A 347 4.68 14.80 6.61
N ASN A 348 3.90 14.67 5.53
CA ASN A 348 4.25 15.18 4.20
C ASN A 348 4.41 16.71 4.18
N LYS A 349 3.61 17.44 4.96
CA LYS A 349 3.78 18.88 5.13
C LYS A 349 5.14 19.22 5.75
N LEU A 350 5.53 18.52 6.82
CA LEU A 350 6.83 18.72 7.48
C LEU A 350 8.02 18.29 6.61
N THR A 351 7.80 17.34 5.69
CA THR A 351 8.79 16.92 4.69
C THR A 351 8.98 17.96 3.58
N ALA A 352 7.91 18.67 3.20
CA ALA A 352 7.97 19.71 2.16
C ALA A 352 8.63 21.00 2.66
N GLU A 353 8.36 21.38 3.91
CA GLU A 353 9.10 22.41 4.66
C GLU A 353 10.54 21.96 4.93
#